data_AF-K7N8N6-F1
#
_entry.id   AF-K7N8N6-F1
#
_cell.length_a   1.000
_cell.length_b   1.000
_cell.length_c   1.000
_cell.angle_alpha   90.00
_cell.angle_beta   90.00
_cell.angle_gamma   90.00
#
_symmetry.space_group_name_H-M   'P 1'
#
loop_
_entity.id
_entity.type
_entity.pdbx_description
1 polymer ?
#
loop_
_entity_poly.entity_id
_entity_poly.type
_entity_poly.pdbx_seq_one_letter_code
_entity_poly.pdbx_strand_id
1 'polypeptide(L)'
;MSPYALSIMISGLAIGTMLTVSSSHWLLAWVGLEINTLAIIPLMTNKHHPRATEATTKYFLTQATASALILFTSMGNAWITGQWDIKDLHPTMSNMMTIALMMKLGLAPMHFWLPEVMQGLNLTTGFILATWQKIAPMTLMYMIHTTLNPTLLIMIGILSALTGGWGGLNQTELRKIMAYSSIAHLGWMVVILPFSPKLAMLNFTLYLIMTSAMFLTIIFLQTTKLSSMSLTWPKSPLLAALSIMTLLSLAGLPPTTGFMPKWLILQELTKQHTTIIATVMAFSALLSLFFYLRLSYMLSLTQAPNTVNSLPTWYHSQKQPTWLLASLTVTASMLLPLTPNIMSW
;
A
#
# COMPACT_ATOMS: atom_id res chain seq x y z
N MET A 1 4.27 19.71 -16.31
CA MET A 1 5.05 18.88 -17.25
C MET A 1 4.35 18.84 -18.60
N SER A 2 5.10 18.77 -19.71
CA SER A 2 4.51 18.53 -21.03
C SER A 2 3.86 17.14 -21.10
N PRO A 3 2.81 16.94 -21.93
CA PRO A 3 2.13 15.66 -22.03
C PRO A 3 3.08 14.53 -22.48
N TYR A 4 4.05 14.84 -23.34
CA TYR A 4 5.09 13.90 -23.78
C TYR A 4 6.01 13.46 -22.63
N ALA A 5 6.45 14.40 -21.79
CA ALA A 5 7.27 14.05 -20.63
C ALA A 5 6.48 13.19 -19.64
N LEU A 6 5.20 13.51 -19.42
CA LEU A 6 4.31 12.72 -18.57
C LEU A 6 4.14 11.29 -19.11
N SER A 7 3.92 11.12 -20.42
CA SER A 7 3.75 9.79 -21.02
C SER A 7 5.02 8.95 -20.92
N ILE A 8 6.21 9.55 -21.10
CA ILE A 8 7.49 8.86 -20.96
C ILE A 8 7.71 8.41 -19.50
N MET A 9 7.37 9.25 -18.52
CA MET A 9 7.51 8.88 -17.12
C MET A 9 6.54 7.75 -16.73
N ILE A 10 5.29 7.81 -17.17
CA ILE A 10 4.30 6.75 -16.90
C ILE A 10 4.67 5.44 -17.61
N SER A 11 5.13 5.48 -18.86
CA SER A 11 5.60 4.29 -19.55
C SER A 11 6.86 3.72 -18.89
N GLY A 12 7.78 4.58 -18.42
CA GLY A 12 8.95 4.16 -17.64
C GLY A 12 8.57 3.41 -16.37
N LEU A 13 7.58 3.90 -15.60
CA LEU A 13 7.04 3.19 -14.44
C LEU A 13 6.51 1.80 -14.80
N ALA A 14 5.78 1.69 -15.91
CA ALA A 14 5.24 0.43 -16.37
C ALA A 14 6.34 -0.55 -16.80
N ILE A 15 7.28 -0.09 -17.62
CA ILE A 15 8.42 -0.88 -18.10
C ILE A 15 9.26 -1.38 -16.92
N GLY A 16 9.59 -0.50 -15.96
CA GLY A 16 10.34 -0.88 -14.77
C GLY A 16 9.66 -2.02 -14.00
N THR A 17 8.36 -1.89 -13.72
CA THR A 17 7.61 -2.97 -13.06
C THR A 17 7.52 -4.25 -13.90
N MET A 18 7.26 -4.16 -15.20
CA MET A 18 7.16 -5.35 -16.06
C MET A 18 8.48 -6.10 -16.18
N LEU A 19 9.60 -5.37 -16.24
CA LEU A 19 10.94 -5.96 -16.24
C LEU A 19 11.19 -6.74 -14.95
N THR A 20 10.83 -6.20 -13.79
CA THR A 20 11.02 -6.91 -12.50
C THR A 20 10.17 -8.16 -12.37
N VAL A 21 8.95 -8.14 -12.90
CA VAL A 21 8.01 -9.27 -12.79
C VAL A 21 8.39 -10.39 -13.74
N SER A 22 8.89 -10.06 -14.92
CA SER A 22 9.26 -11.04 -15.96
C SER A 22 10.71 -11.54 -15.85
N SER A 23 11.57 -10.86 -15.09
CA SER A 23 12.97 -11.23 -14.97
C SER A 23 13.18 -12.55 -14.22
N SER A 24 14.08 -13.38 -14.73
CA SER A 24 14.68 -14.52 -14.01
C SER A 24 16.06 -14.20 -13.41
N HIS A 25 16.69 -13.11 -13.85
CA HIS A 25 18.05 -12.73 -13.46
C HIS A 25 18.03 -11.54 -12.49
N TRP A 26 18.75 -11.63 -11.37
CA TRP A 26 18.80 -10.59 -10.33
C TRP A 26 19.19 -9.20 -10.84
N LEU A 27 20.20 -9.11 -11.72
CA LEU A 27 20.60 -7.83 -12.33
C LEU A 27 19.45 -7.17 -13.10
N LEU A 28 18.66 -7.95 -13.86
CA LEU A 28 17.53 -7.40 -14.62
C LEU A 28 16.41 -6.94 -13.69
N ALA A 29 16.13 -7.70 -12.64
CA ALA A 29 15.23 -7.27 -11.58
C ALA A 29 15.70 -5.95 -10.94
N TRP A 30 16.99 -5.82 -10.66
CA TRP A 30 17.55 -4.58 -10.11
C TRP A 30 17.40 -3.39 -11.07
N VAL A 31 17.70 -3.58 -12.36
CA VAL A 31 17.51 -2.54 -13.39
C VAL A 31 16.04 -2.10 -13.47
N GLY A 32 15.09 -3.04 -13.43
CA GLY A 32 13.67 -2.71 -13.43
C GLY A 32 13.25 -1.88 -12.21
N LEU A 33 13.79 -2.19 -11.02
CA LEU A 33 13.57 -1.40 -9.81
C LEU A 33 14.15 0.02 -9.92
N GLU A 34 15.31 0.19 -10.54
CA GLU A 34 15.94 1.51 -10.73
C GLU A 34 15.24 2.37 -11.79
N ILE A 35 14.76 1.76 -12.87
CA ILE A 35 13.93 2.47 -13.85
C ILE A 35 12.68 3.01 -13.15
N ASN A 36 12.10 2.23 -12.24
CA ASN A 36 10.90 2.62 -11.50
C ASN A 36 11.17 3.76 -10.50
N THR A 37 12.30 3.76 -9.79
CA THR A 37 12.70 4.85 -8.88
C THR A 37 12.99 6.14 -9.66
N LEU A 38 13.70 6.06 -10.78
CA LEU A 38 14.03 7.23 -11.59
C LEU A 38 12.80 7.82 -12.28
N ALA A 39 11.89 6.99 -12.77
CA ALA A 39 10.68 7.46 -13.45
C ALA A 39 9.68 8.18 -12.53
N ILE A 40 9.62 7.82 -11.24
CA ILE A 40 8.67 8.48 -10.31
C ILE A 40 9.16 9.83 -9.79
N ILE A 41 10.48 10.09 -9.70
CA ILE A 41 11.04 11.31 -9.10
C ILE A 41 10.49 12.59 -9.75
N PRO A 42 10.47 12.73 -11.09
CA PRO A 42 9.94 13.94 -11.74
C PRO A 42 8.44 14.16 -11.46
N LEU A 43 7.67 13.08 -11.33
CA LEU A 43 6.24 13.15 -11.00
C LEU A 43 6.06 13.71 -9.58
N MET A 44 6.91 13.30 -8.65
CA MET A 44 6.88 13.78 -7.26
C MET A 44 7.26 15.26 -7.14
N THR A 45 8.22 15.77 -7.91
CA THR A 45 8.66 17.18 -7.88
C THR A 45 7.77 18.15 -8.68
N ASN A 46 6.72 17.68 -9.37
CA ASN A 46 5.99 18.46 -10.38
C ASN A 46 5.40 19.81 -9.87
N LYS A 47 5.10 19.95 -8.57
CA LYS A 47 4.59 21.20 -8.00
C LYS A 47 5.66 22.21 -7.56
N HIS A 48 6.95 21.89 -7.70
CA HIS A 48 8.09 22.77 -7.36
C HIS A 48 7.96 23.48 -6.00
N HIS A 49 7.43 22.79 -4.99
CA HIS A 49 7.25 23.31 -3.63
C HIS A 49 8.30 22.66 -2.69
N PRO A 50 8.83 23.36 -1.67
CA PRO A 50 9.86 22.81 -0.77
C PRO A 50 9.46 21.48 -0.12
N ARG A 51 8.18 21.30 0.25
CA ARG A 51 7.67 20.00 0.75
C ARG A 51 7.74 18.88 -0.28
N ALA A 52 7.51 19.18 -1.55
CA ALA A 52 7.63 18.17 -2.61
C ALA A 52 9.10 17.80 -2.80
N THR A 53 10.02 18.78 -2.80
CA THR A 53 11.46 18.51 -2.91
C THR A 53 12.00 17.72 -1.71
N GLU A 54 11.57 18.05 -0.49
CA GLU A 54 11.92 17.27 0.71
C GLU A 54 11.39 15.82 0.64
N ALA A 55 10.13 15.62 0.21
CA ALA A 55 9.59 14.28 0.01
C ALA A 55 10.38 13.51 -1.06
N THR A 56 10.76 14.16 -2.17
CA THR A 56 11.50 13.51 -3.25
C THR A 56 12.91 13.11 -2.83
N THR A 57 13.59 13.95 -2.03
CA THR A 57 14.94 13.66 -1.54
C THR A 57 14.91 12.52 -0.52
N LYS A 58 13.95 12.53 0.41
CA LYS A 58 13.72 11.40 1.35
C LYS A 58 13.43 10.10 0.62
N TYR A 59 12.57 10.12 -0.40
CA TYR A 59 12.27 8.94 -1.22
C TYR A 59 13.50 8.45 -1.98
N PHE A 60 14.22 9.35 -2.65
CA PHE A 60 15.40 8.97 -3.44
C PHE A 60 16.46 8.33 -2.57
N LEU A 61 16.82 8.96 -1.43
CA LEU A 61 17.85 8.44 -0.54
C LEU A 61 17.49 7.06 0.00
N THR A 62 16.25 6.84 0.45
CA THR A 62 15.84 5.54 1.00
C THR A 62 15.73 4.45 -0.05
N GLN A 63 15.31 4.81 -1.26
CA GLN A 63 15.18 3.83 -2.35
C GLN A 63 16.50 3.48 -3.00
N ALA A 64 17.45 4.43 -3.05
CA ALA A 64 18.81 4.23 -3.54
C ALA A 64 19.64 3.38 -2.57
N THR A 65 19.49 3.58 -1.26
CA THR A 65 20.15 2.70 -0.27
C THR A 65 19.56 1.29 -0.33
N ALA A 66 18.24 1.17 -0.46
CA ALA A 66 17.59 -0.13 -0.62
C ALA A 66 18.02 -0.83 -1.92
N SER A 67 18.14 -0.11 -3.05
CA SER A 67 18.60 -0.71 -4.31
C SER A 67 20.08 -1.08 -4.29
N ALA A 68 20.94 -0.28 -3.65
CA ALA A 68 22.34 -0.63 -3.42
C ALA A 68 22.47 -1.92 -2.60
N LEU A 69 21.63 -2.09 -1.58
CA LEU A 69 21.59 -3.33 -0.79
C LEU A 69 21.11 -4.53 -1.62
N ILE A 70 20.08 -4.38 -2.48
CA ILE A 70 19.64 -5.47 -3.38
C ILE A 70 20.79 -5.89 -4.33
N LEU A 71 21.53 -4.93 -4.87
CA LEU A 71 22.68 -5.20 -5.73
C LEU A 71 23.81 -5.88 -4.95
N PHE A 72 24.11 -5.42 -3.73
CA PHE A 72 25.10 -6.03 -2.87
C PHE A 72 24.74 -7.48 -2.52
N THR A 73 23.48 -7.75 -2.17
CA THR A 73 23.03 -9.11 -1.84
C THR A 73 23.02 -10.04 -3.04
N SER A 74 22.65 -9.55 -4.22
CA SER A 74 22.68 -10.35 -5.44
C SER A 74 24.10 -10.65 -5.91
N MET A 75 25.02 -9.67 -5.87
CA MET A 75 26.44 -9.91 -6.14
C MET A 75 27.06 -10.87 -5.13
N GLY A 76 26.77 -10.69 -3.84
CA GLY A 76 27.25 -11.60 -2.80
C GLY A 76 26.71 -13.01 -2.96
N ASN A 77 25.45 -13.17 -3.36
CA ASN A 77 24.87 -14.47 -3.67
C ASN A 77 25.55 -15.11 -4.89
N ALA A 78 25.72 -14.36 -5.98
CA ALA A 78 26.39 -14.83 -7.18
C ALA A 78 27.87 -15.21 -6.93
N TRP A 79 28.55 -14.52 -6.00
CA TRP A 79 29.90 -14.90 -5.57
C TRP A 79 29.92 -16.26 -4.87
N ILE A 80 28.90 -16.58 -4.07
CA ILE A 80 28.82 -17.83 -3.31
C ILE A 80 28.34 -19.00 -4.20
N THR A 81 27.28 -18.80 -4.99
CA THR A 81 26.62 -19.86 -5.75
C THR A 81 27.08 -19.94 -7.20
N GLY A 82 27.76 -18.93 -7.72
CA GLY A 82 28.15 -18.82 -9.13
C GLY A 82 27.00 -18.51 -10.08
N GLN A 83 25.78 -18.22 -9.57
CA GLN A 83 24.58 -18.05 -10.37
C GLN A 83 23.84 -16.75 -10.03
N TRP A 84 23.08 -16.24 -11.00
CA TRP A 84 22.28 -15.01 -10.87
C TRP A 84 20.77 -15.25 -10.85
N ASP A 85 20.34 -16.50 -10.67
CA ASP A 85 18.92 -16.85 -10.60
C ASP A 85 18.28 -16.25 -9.34
N ILE A 86 17.01 -15.85 -9.46
CA ILE A 86 16.25 -15.18 -8.40
C ILE A 86 15.90 -16.14 -7.26
N LYS A 87 15.58 -17.40 -7.57
CA LYS A 87 14.99 -18.34 -6.61
C LYS A 87 15.94 -18.78 -5.52
N ASP A 88 17.22 -18.92 -5.84
CA ASP A 88 18.22 -19.52 -4.96
C ASP A 88 19.02 -18.45 -4.24
N LEU A 89 18.71 -18.23 -2.96
CA LEU A 89 19.44 -17.32 -2.09
C LEU A 89 20.07 -18.07 -0.92
N HIS A 90 21.37 -17.83 -0.67
CA HIS A 90 22.03 -18.27 0.55
C HIS A 90 21.39 -17.59 1.79
N PRO A 91 21.24 -18.28 2.94
CA PRO A 91 20.48 -17.78 4.11
C PRO A 91 20.98 -16.44 4.66
N THR A 92 22.28 -16.18 4.60
CA THR A 92 22.85 -14.87 5.01
C THR A 92 22.42 -13.75 4.06
N MET A 93 22.44 -14.02 2.75
CA MET A 93 22.01 -13.08 1.71
C MET A 93 20.49 -12.90 1.70
N SER A 94 19.70 -13.93 2.02
CA SER A 94 18.24 -13.81 2.11
C SER A 94 17.79 -12.89 3.25
N ASN A 95 18.47 -12.90 4.40
CA ASN A 95 18.23 -11.93 5.47
C ASN A 95 18.54 -10.48 5.05
N MET A 96 19.63 -10.26 4.31
CA MET A 96 19.93 -8.92 3.80
C MET A 96 18.96 -8.50 2.69
N MET A 97 18.54 -9.43 1.83
CA MET A 97 17.60 -9.19 0.73
C MET A 97 16.21 -8.82 1.28
N THR A 98 15.74 -9.50 2.33
CA THR A 98 14.51 -9.15 3.04
C THR A 98 14.59 -7.76 3.66
N ILE A 99 15.71 -7.39 4.28
CA ILE A 99 15.93 -6.03 4.79
C ILE A 99 15.87 -4.98 3.66
N ALA A 100 16.44 -5.28 2.50
CA ALA A 100 16.43 -4.36 1.36
C ALA A 100 15.00 -4.19 0.77
N LEU A 101 14.26 -5.29 0.59
CA LEU A 101 12.88 -5.25 0.11
C LEU A 101 11.93 -4.59 1.13
N MET A 102 12.13 -4.81 2.43
CA MET A 102 11.33 -4.14 3.46
C MET A 102 11.51 -2.63 3.43
N MET A 103 12.73 -2.14 3.15
CA MET A 103 13.00 -0.71 2.96
C MET A 103 12.25 -0.16 1.75
N LYS A 104 12.26 -0.86 0.61
CA LYS A 104 11.50 -0.45 -0.59
C LYS A 104 10.00 -0.40 -0.32
N LEU A 105 9.47 -1.38 0.41
CA LEU A 105 8.06 -1.46 0.80
C LEU A 105 7.68 -0.49 1.94
N GLY A 106 8.64 0.04 2.70
CA GLY A 106 8.38 0.92 3.85
C GLY A 106 7.76 0.19 5.04
N LEU A 107 8.19 -1.05 5.28
CA LEU A 107 7.79 -1.83 6.45
C LEU A 107 8.58 -1.38 7.70
N ALA A 108 8.03 -1.61 8.89
CA ALA A 108 8.71 -1.30 10.14
C ALA A 108 9.90 -2.25 10.37
N PRO A 109 11.05 -1.76 10.90
CA PRO A 109 11.29 -0.41 11.44
C PRO A 109 11.57 0.68 10.40
N MET A 110 11.84 0.33 9.14
CA MET A 110 12.22 1.25 8.06
C MET A 110 11.05 2.03 7.42
N HIS A 111 9.96 2.21 8.16
CA HIS A 111 8.71 2.79 7.71
C HIS A 111 8.67 4.32 7.72
N PHE A 112 9.59 4.99 8.42
CA PHE A 112 9.55 6.42 8.71
C PHE A 112 9.45 7.31 7.47
N TRP A 113 10.03 6.87 6.36
CA TRP A 113 9.99 7.64 5.11
C TRP A 113 8.58 7.72 4.50
N LEU A 114 7.76 6.67 4.65
CA LEU A 114 6.53 6.53 3.89
C LEU A 114 5.48 7.59 4.27
N PRO A 115 5.15 7.83 5.57
CA PRO A 115 4.20 8.89 5.95
C PRO A 115 4.67 10.30 5.59
N GLU A 116 5.97 10.57 5.68
CA GLU A 116 6.53 11.89 5.36
C GLU A 116 6.50 12.17 3.87
N VAL A 117 6.94 11.20 3.05
CA VAL A 117 6.88 11.30 1.60
C VAL A 117 5.44 11.45 1.15
N MET A 118 4.53 10.59 1.61
CA MET A 118 3.11 10.67 1.25
C MET A 118 2.49 12.04 1.54
N GLN A 119 2.87 12.70 2.64
CA GLN A 119 2.32 14.02 2.98
C GLN A 119 2.83 15.15 2.07
N GLY A 120 4.08 15.07 1.60
CA GLY A 120 4.66 16.07 0.70
C GLY A 120 4.17 15.96 -0.75
N LEU A 121 3.53 14.85 -1.10
CA LEU A 121 3.07 14.53 -2.44
C LEU A 121 1.63 15.00 -2.73
N ASN A 122 1.32 15.06 -4.03
CA ASN A 122 -0.05 15.19 -4.51
C ASN A 122 -0.82 13.89 -4.34
N LEU A 123 -2.16 13.97 -4.29
CA LEU A 123 -3.00 12.79 -4.14
C LEU A 123 -2.80 11.77 -5.27
N THR A 124 -2.62 12.22 -6.51
CA THR A 124 -2.37 11.35 -7.66
C THR A 124 -1.02 10.63 -7.60
N THR A 125 0.05 11.34 -7.22
CA THR A 125 1.38 10.74 -7.04
C THR A 125 1.44 9.85 -5.80
N GLY A 126 0.72 10.22 -4.73
CA GLY A 126 0.58 9.39 -3.54
C GLY A 126 -0.20 8.11 -3.83
N PHE A 127 -1.21 8.17 -4.70
CA PHE A 127 -1.91 6.99 -5.20
C PHE A 127 -0.94 6.02 -5.92
N ILE A 128 -0.11 6.51 -6.84
CA ILE A 128 0.91 5.70 -7.54
C ILE A 128 1.90 5.10 -6.53
N LEU A 129 2.35 5.86 -5.53
CA LEU A 129 3.27 5.39 -4.49
C LEU A 129 2.67 4.30 -3.60
N ALA A 130 1.39 4.44 -3.22
CA ALA A 130 0.71 3.50 -2.33
C ALA A 130 0.32 2.18 -3.04
N THR A 131 0.21 2.19 -4.37
CA THR A 131 -0.23 1.05 -5.18
C THR A 131 0.87 0.52 -6.10
N TRP A 132 1.14 1.23 -7.19
CA TRP A 132 2.06 0.80 -8.26
C TRP A 132 3.46 0.46 -7.76
N GLN A 133 4.02 1.32 -6.90
CA GLN A 133 5.38 1.14 -6.37
C GLN A 133 5.53 -0.09 -5.45
N LYS A 134 4.42 -0.69 -5.00
CA LYS A 134 4.45 -1.90 -4.16
C LYS A 134 4.46 -3.20 -4.99
N ILE A 135 4.08 -3.15 -6.26
CA ILE A 135 3.93 -4.35 -7.10
C ILE A 135 5.28 -5.06 -7.26
N ALA A 136 6.30 -4.37 -7.78
CA ALA A 136 7.60 -4.98 -8.07
C ALA A 136 8.32 -5.56 -6.82
N PRO A 137 8.39 -4.85 -5.68
CA PRO A 137 9.01 -5.45 -4.49
C PRO A 137 8.20 -6.61 -3.90
N MET A 138 6.86 -6.56 -3.96
CA MET A 138 6.01 -7.66 -3.47
C MET A 138 6.13 -8.91 -4.35
N THR A 139 6.26 -8.74 -5.67
CA THR A 139 6.49 -9.88 -6.58
C THR A 139 7.86 -10.50 -6.34
N LEU A 140 8.90 -9.71 -6.07
CA LEU A 140 10.21 -10.26 -5.71
C LEU A 140 10.15 -11.06 -4.40
N MET A 141 9.48 -10.54 -3.36
CA MET A 141 9.26 -11.30 -2.13
C MET A 141 8.52 -12.62 -2.36
N TYR A 142 7.52 -12.62 -3.25
CA TYR A 142 6.80 -13.83 -3.63
C TYR A 142 7.71 -14.83 -4.35
N MET A 143 8.56 -14.38 -5.29
CA MET A 143 9.47 -15.27 -6.03
C MET A 143 10.50 -15.96 -5.14
N ILE A 144 10.97 -15.27 -4.09
CA ILE A 144 12.00 -15.79 -3.17
C ILE A 144 11.43 -16.41 -1.89
N HIS A 145 10.11 -16.54 -1.76
CA HIS A 145 9.44 -16.92 -0.50
C HIS A 145 10.01 -18.19 0.16
N THR A 146 10.51 -19.15 -0.63
CA THR A 146 11.06 -20.43 -0.14
C THR A 146 12.39 -20.28 0.59
N THR A 147 13.19 -19.26 0.27
CA THR A 147 14.54 -19.05 0.82
C THR A 147 14.59 -17.99 1.92
N LEU A 148 13.45 -17.34 2.20
CA LEU A 148 13.36 -16.32 3.23
C LEU A 148 13.30 -16.93 4.63
N ASN A 149 13.94 -16.26 5.59
CA ASN A 149 13.86 -16.65 6.98
C ASN A 149 12.46 -16.32 7.56
N PRO A 150 11.66 -17.33 7.96
CA PRO A 150 10.30 -17.11 8.45
C PRO A 150 10.26 -16.29 9.74
N THR A 151 11.26 -16.46 10.62
CA THR A 151 11.30 -15.74 11.91
C THR A 151 11.42 -14.23 11.71
N LEU A 152 12.28 -13.81 10.78
CA LEU A 152 12.49 -12.41 10.44
C LEU A 152 11.25 -11.81 9.78
N LEU A 153 10.60 -12.52 8.86
CA LEU A 153 9.36 -12.07 8.22
C LEU A 153 8.23 -11.87 9.23
N ILE A 154 8.03 -12.83 10.14
CA ILE A 154 6.99 -12.73 11.19
C ILE A 154 7.26 -11.52 12.08
N MET A 155 8.51 -11.31 12.51
CA MET A 155 8.87 -10.16 13.34
C MET A 155 8.61 -8.83 12.63
N ILE A 156 9.02 -8.69 11.37
CA ILE A 156 8.76 -7.48 10.55
C ILE A 156 7.25 -7.28 10.37
N GLY A 157 6.50 -8.36 10.11
CA GLY A 157 5.07 -8.32 9.89
C GLY A 157 4.27 -7.88 11.13
N ILE A 158 4.62 -8.39 12.31
CA ILE A 158 3.99 -7.97 13.58
C ILE A 158 4.33 -6.51 13.89
N LEU A 159 5.61 -6.13 13.78
CA LEU A 159 6.04 -4.75 14.04
C LEU A 159 5.35 -3.76 13.10
N SER A 160 5.23 -4.08 11.82
CA SER A 160 4.55 -3.22 10.84
C SER A 160 3.04 -3.13 11.10
N ALA A 161 2.38 -4.22 11.48
CA ALA A 161 0.97 -4.19 11.84
C ALA A 161 0.69 -3.30 13.07
N LEU A 162 1.52 -3.42 14.12
CA LEU A 162 1.39 -2.62 15.34
C LEU A 162 1.73 -1.14 15.11
N THR A 163 2.85 -0.85 14.45
CA THR A 163 3.27 0.53 14.16
C THR A 163 2.32 1.23 13.18
N GLY A 164 1.78 0.51 12.19
CA GLY A 164 0.72 1.01 11.32
C GLY A 164 -0.56 1.34 12.08
N GLY A 165 -0.96 0.47 13.01
CA GLY A 165 -2.08 0.69 13.91
C GLY A 165 -1.90 1.96 14.75
N TRP A 166 -0.88 2.01 15.60
CA TRP A 166 -0.62 3.15 16.49
C TRP A 166 -0.31 4.46 15.76
N GLY A 167 0.48 4.39 14.69
CA GLY A 167 0.84 5.55 13.89
C GLY A 167 -0.37 6.21 13.25
N GLY A 168 -1.34 5.43 12.78
CA GLY A 168 -2.57 5.94 12.15
C GLY A 168 -3.53 6.64 13.12
N LEU A 169 -3.56 6.23 14.39
CA LEU A 169 -4.45 6.81 15.40
C LEU A 169 -4.24 8.31 15.58
N ASN A 170 -3.00 8.78 15.59
CA ASN A 170 -2.70 10.18 15.90
C ASN A 170 -2.63 11.11 14.67
N GLN A 171 -3.00 10.63 13.48
CA GLN A 171 -2.92 11.46 12.26
C GLN A 171 -4.26 12.11 11.94
N THR A 172 -4.19 13.40 11.56
CA THR A 172 -5.33 14.18 11.04
C THR A 172 -5.27 14.39 9.52
N GLU A 173 -4.10 14.15 8.93
CA GLU A 173 -3.86 14.26 7.50
C GLU A 173 -4.17 12.93 6.81
N LEU A 174 -5.07 12.95 5.83
CA LEU A 174 -5.56 11.75 5.15
C LEU A 174 -4.43 10.97 4.47
N ARG A 175 -3.45 11.67 3.89
CA ARG A 175 -2.29 11.03 3.24
C ARG A 175 -1.44 10.23 4.21
N LYS A 176 -1.28 10.72 5.45
CA LYS A 176 -0.55 9.98 6.50
C LYS A 176 -1.37 8.82 7.04
N ILE A 177 -2.69 8.98 7.18
CA ILE A 177 -3.56 7.85 7.56
C ILE A 177 -3.45 6.72 6.51
N MET A 178 -3.51 7.07 5.22
CA MET A 178 -3.35 6.10 4.13
C MET A 178 -1.92 5.50 4.05
N ALA A 179 -0.91 6.24 4.51
CA ALA A 179 0.45 5.70 4.65
C ALA A 179 0.51 4.63 5.74
N TYR A 180 0.00 4.92 6.93
CA TYR A 180 0.00 3.96 8.04
C TYR A 180 -0.90 2.75 7.79
N SER A 181 -2.01 2.92 7.07
CA SER A 181 -2.77 1.77 6.60
C SER A 181 -1.97 0.87 5.67
N SER A 182 -1.22 1.43 4.72
CA SER A 182 -0.36 0.63 3.84
C SER A 182 0.67 -0.18 4.62
N ILE A 183 1.28 0.41 5.66
CA ILE A 183 2.24 -0.27 6.54
C ILE A 183 1.55 -1.43 7.26
N ALA A 184 0.36 -1.21 7.81
CA ALA A 184 -0.39 -2.25 8.50
C ALA A 184 -0.78 -3.41 7.57
N HIS A 185 -1.34 -3.11 6.38
CA HIS A 185 -1.75 -4.14 5.42
C HIS A 185 -0.56 -4.93 4.87
N LEU A 186 0.56 -4.27 4.56
CA LEU A 186 1.78 -4.97 4.16
C LEU A 186 2.31 -5.87 5.27
N GLY A 187 2.15 -5.48 6.55
CA GLY A 187 2.47 -6.36 7.68
C GLY A 187 1.70 -7.67 7.66
N TRP A 188 0.38 -7.61 7.43
CA TRP A 188 -0.45 -8.81 7.25
C TRP A 188 0.02 -9.69 6.08
N MET A 189 0.48 -9.10 4.99
CA MET A 189 0.99 -9.84 3.82
C MET A 189 2.32 -10.53 4.12
N VAL A 190 3.22 -9.86 4.85
CA VAL A 190 4.56 -10.38 5.18
C VAL A 190 4.47 -11.53 6.18
N VAL A 191 3.58 -11.45 7.18
CA VAL A 191 3.42 -12.53 8.20
C VAL A 191 3.01 -13.86 7.55
N ILE A 192 2.11 -13.83 6.56
CA ILE A 192 1.57 -15.05 5.96
C ILE A 192 2.43 -15.61 4.81
N LEU A 193 3.30 -14.78 4.22
CA LEU A 193 4.13 -15.14 3.08
C LEU A 193 4.93 -16.46 3.22
N PRO A 194 5.57 -16.80 4.37
CA PRO A 194 6.29 -18.06 4.50
C PRO A 194 5.37 -19.29 4.60
N PHE A 195 4.11 -19.12 5.00
CA PHE A 195 3.17 -20.23 5.19
C PHE A 195 2.29 -20.47 3.95
N SER A 196 1.77 -19.39 3.36
CA SER A 196 0.93 -19.46 2.17
C SER A 196 1.12 -18.21 1.30
N PRO A 197 2.07 -18.24 0.35
CA PRO A 197 2.41 -17.08 -0.47
C PRO A 197 1.22 -16.64 -1.36
N LYS A 198 0.35 -17.59 -1.72
CA LYS A 198 -0.90 -17.34 -2.45
C LYS A 198 -1.87 -16.45 -1.66
N LEU A 199 -1.98 -16.64 -0.34
CA LEU A 199 -2.82 -15.79 0.51
C LEU A 199 -2.22 -14.40 0.70
N ALA A 200 -0.89 -14.31 0.77
CA ALA A 200 -0.20 -13.01 0.76
C ALA A 200 -0.55 -12.23 -0.52
N MET A 201 -0.54 -12.89 -1.69
CA MET A 201 -0.88 -12.27 -2.96
C MET A 201 -2.35 -11.88 -3.07
N LEU A 202 -3.26 -12.73 -2.58
CA LEU A 202 -4.69 -12.40 -2.47
C LEU A 202 -4.91 -11.13 -1.63
N ASN A 203 -4.27 -11.05 -0.46
CA ASN A 203 -4.39 -9.88 0.39
C ASN A 203 -3.81 -8.63 -0.32
N PHE A 204 -2.70 -8.78 -1.04
CA PHE A 204 -2.11 -7.70 -1.83
C PHE A 204 -3.04 -7.18 -2.93
N THR A 205 -3.68 -8.06 -3.71
CA THR A 205 -4.62 -7.63 -4.77
C THR A 205 -5.84 -6.93 -4.19
N LEU A 206 -6.43 -7.46 -3.11
CA LEU A 206 -7.55 -6.81 -2.41
C LEU A 206 -7.13 -5.45 -1.83
N TYR A 207 -5.94 -5.35 -1.25
CA TYR A 207 -5.39 -4.08 -0.78
C TYR A 207 -5.26 -3.05 -1.91
N LEU A 208 -4.76 -3.43 -3.09
CA LEU A 208 -4.67 -2.53 -4.25
C LEU A 208 -6.05 -2.03 -4.70
N ILE A 209 -7.07 -2.90 -4.71
CA ILE A 209 -8.45 -2.54 -5.05
C ILE A 209 -9.04 -1.56 -4.02
N MET A 210 -8.92 -1.86 -2.72
CA MET A 210 -9.50 -1.02 -1.67
C MET A 210 -8.78 0.34 -1.55
N THR A 211 -7.45 0.37 -1.66
CA THR A 211 -6.70 1.62 -1.60
C THR A 211 -6.90 2.48 -2.84
N SER A 212 -7.00 1.88 -4.03
CA SER A 212 -7.35 2.64 -5.24
C SER A 212 -8.73 3.26 -5.14
N ALA A 213 -9.73 2.52 -4.65
CA ALA A 213 -11.06 3.06 -4.38
C ALA A 213 -10.95 4.29 -3.45
N MET A 214 -10.25 4.16 -2.31
CA MET A 214 -10.12 5.27 -1.35
C MET A 214 -9.30 6.46 -1.85
N PHE A 215 -8.21 6.25 -2.58
CA PHE A 215 -7.47 7.39 -3.14
C PHE A 215 -8.31 8.13 -4.18
N LEU A 216 -9.07 7.41 -5.01
CA LEU A 216 -9.98 8.03 -5.95
C LEU A 216 -11.07 8.82 -5.23
N THR A 217 -11.74 8.27 -4.21
CA THR A 217 -12.74 9.04 -3.44
C THR A 217 -12.14 10.34 -2.89
N ILE A 218 -10.94 10.30 -2.32
CA ILE A 218 -10.24 11.48 -1.81
C ILE A 218 -9.88 12.47 -2.94
N ILE A 219 -9.50 11.99 -4.13
CA ILE A 219 -9.22 12.84 -5.31
C ILE A 219 -10.49 13.54 -5.81
N PHE A 220 -11.62 12.81 -5.90
CA PHE A 220 -12.92 13.38 -6.31
C PHE A 220 -13.44 14.40 -5.29
N LEU A 221 -13.22 14.16 -4.00
CA LEU A 221 -13.58 15.09 -2.92
C LEU A 221 -12.60 16.26 -2.76
N GLN A 222 -11.38 16.15 -3.31
CA GLN A 222 -10.29 17.11 -3.17
C GLN A 222 -9.92 17.43 -1.70
N THR A 223 -10.07 16.46 -0.80
CA THR A 223 -9.80 16.64 0.62
C THR A 223 -8.42 16.12 1.00
N THR A 224 -7.79 16.77 1.98
CA THR A 224 -6.47 16.34 2.49
C THR A 224 -6.44 16.19 4.01
N LYS A 225 -7.33 16.90 4.71
CA LYS A 225 -7.46 16.88 6.17
C LYS A 225 -8.81 16.30 6.59
N LEU A 226 -8.88 15.74 7.80
CA LEU A 226 -10.13 15.29 8.42
C LEU A 226 -11.21 16.38 8.45
N SER A 227 -10.86 17.60 8.84
CA SER A 227 -11.83 18.72 8.91
C SER A 227 -12.38 19.13 7.54
N SER A 228 -11.59 19.00 6.47
CA SER A 228 -12.08 19.23 5.11
C SER A 228 -12.99 18.10 4.63
N MET A 229 -12.75 16.87 5.09
CA MET A 229 -13.55 15.70 4.78
C MET A 229 -14.92 15.75 5.44
N SER A 230 -15.05 16.30 6.65
CA SER A 230 -16.37 16.44 7.29
C SER A 230 -17.32 17.42 6.61
N LEU A 231 -16.81 18.28 5.72
CA LEU A 231 -17.59 19.23 4.95
C LEU A 231 -18.08 18.67 3.60
N THR A 232 -17.78 17.40 3.28
CA THR A 232 -18.11 16.83 1.96
C THR A 232 -19.48 16.18 1.87
N TRP A 233 -20.06 15.72 2.98
CA TRP A 233 -21.41 15.14 3.00
C TRP A 233 -22.46 15.97 2.25
N PRO A 234 -22.62 17.28 2.52
CA PRO A 234 -23.62 18.10 1.81
C PRO A 234 -23.26 18.38 0.34
N LYS A 235 -22.00 18.17 -0.07
CA LYS A 235 -21.54 18.43 -1.45
C LYS A 235 -21.78 17.23 -2.37
N SER A 236 -21.54 16.02 -1.87
CA SER A 236 -21.64 14.78 -2.63
C SER A 236 -22.07 13.61 -1.72
N PRO A 237 -23.35 13.54 -1.33
CA PRO A 237 -23.82 12.59 -0.32
C PRO A 237 -23.66 11.14 -0.76
N LEU A 238 -23.89 10.84 -2.05
CA LEU A 238 -23.74 9.49 -2.58
C LEU A 238 -22.29 8.97 -2.44
N LEU A 239 -21.32 9.80 -2.83
CA LEU A 239 -19.90 9.43 -2.74
C LEU A 239 -19.48 9.25 -1.28
N ALA A 240 -19.95 10.12 -0.39
CA ALA A 240 -19.67 10.01 1.03
C ALA A 240 -20.24 8.72 1.62
N ALA A 241 -21.49 8.36 1.30
CA ALA A 241 -22.12 7.11 1.73
C ALA A 241 -21.36 5.87 1.22
N LEU A 242 -20.98 5.84 -0.06
CA LEU A 242 -20.21 4.73 -0.63
C LEU A 242 -18.82 4.60 -0.01
N SER A 243 -18.18 5.73 0.34
CA SER A 243 -16.85 5.67 0.95
C SER A 243 -16.81 5.09 2.38
N ILE A 244 -17.95 5.02 3.07
CA ILE A 244 -18.06 4.27 4.33
C ILE A 244 -17.76 2.79 4.07
N MET A 245 -18.38 2.21 3.05
CA MET A 245 -18.21 0.79 2.74
C MET A 245 -16.75 0.46 2.39
N THR A 246 -16.06 1.36 1.70
CA THR A 246 -14.62 1.19 1.40
C THR A 246 -13.72 1.41 2.62
N LEU A 247 -14.09 2.27 3.57
CA LEU A 247 -13.35 2.44 4.82
C LEU A 247 -13.52 1.23 5.73
N LEU A 248 -14.74 0.68 5.81
CA LEU A 248 -15.05 -0.53 6.56
C LEU A 248 -14.38 -1.76 5.94
N SER A 249 -14.25 -1.80 4.61
CA SER A 249 -13.51 -2.87 3.94
C SER A 249 -12.01 -2.81 4.24
N LEU A 250 -11.39 -1.64 4.21
CA LEU A 250 -10.00 -1.51 4.68
C LEU A 250 -9.83 -1.91 6.16
N ALA A 251 -10.78 -1.55 7.01
CA ALA A 251 -10.80 -1.99 8.41
C ALA A 251 -10.94 -3.52 8.53
N GLY A 252 -11.54 -4.17 7.55
CA GLY A 252 -11.75 -5.61 7.48
C GLY A 252 -12.88 -6.05 8.41
N LEU A 253 -14.03 -5.39 8.34
CA LEU A 253 -15.23 -5.78 9.08
C LEU A 253 -16.14 -6.69 8.24
N PRO A 254 -16.73 -7.76 8.82
CA PRO A 254 -17.82 -8.47 8.15
C PRO A 254 -19.01 -7.50 8.00
N PRO A 255 -19.73 -7.43 6.86
CA PRO A 255 -19.78 -8.34 5.69
C PRO A 255 -18.89 -7.95 4.49
N THR A 256 -17.92 -7.05 4.66
CA THR A 256 -17.13 -6.49 3.53
C THR A 256 -15.97 -7.37 3.08
N THR A 257 -15.43 -7.12 1.87
CA THR A 257 -14.38 -7.97 1.27
C THR A 257 -13.07 -7.95 2.02
N GLY A 258 -12.67 -6.84 2.64
CA GLY A 258 -11.39 -6.79 3.34
C GLY A 258 -11.35 -7.61 4.63
N PHE A 259 -12.49 -8.14 5.10
CA PHE A 259 -12.52 -9.14 6.17
C PHE A 259 -11.98 -10.50 5.68
N MET A 260 -12.26 -10.87 4.42
CA MET A 260 -11.82 -12.13 3.81
C MET A 260 -10.34 -12.43 4.05
N PRO A 261 -9.37 -11.60 3.60
CA PRO A 261 -7.96 -11.94 3.72
C PRO A 261 -7.51 -12.04 5.19
N LYS A 262 -7.99 -11.15 6.07
CA LYS A 262 -7.62 -11.20 7.51
C LYS A 262 -8.12 -12.49 8.16
N TRP A 263 -9.37 -12.86 7.89
CA TRP A 263 -9.96 -14.09 8.41
C TRP A 263 -9.18 -15.34 7.94
N LEU A 264 -8.88 -15.43 6.65
CA LEU A 264 -8.18 -16.58 6.07
C LEU A 264 -6.73 -16.67 6.53
N ILE A 265 -6.04 -15.52 6.67
CA ILE A 265 -4.69 -15.47 7.24
C ILE A 265 -4.71 -15.99 8.68
N LEU A 266 -5.67 -15.56 9.51
CA LEU A 266 -5.81 -16.05 10.88
C LEU A 266 -6.08 -17.56 10.91
N GLN A 267 -6.89 -18.07 9.97
CA GLN A 267 -7.17 -19.50 9.85
C GLN A 267 -5.91 -20.30 9.50
N GLU A 268 -5.07 -19.83 8.57
CA GLU A 268 -3.82 -20.52 8.26
C GLU A 268 -2.80 -20.45 9.40
N LEU A 269 -2.69 -19.30 10.09
CA LEU A 269 -1.78 -19.18 11.23
C LEU A 269 -2.15 -20.12 12.39
N THR A 270 -3.45 -20.35 12.63
CA THR A 270 -3.89 -21.30 13.65
C THR A 270 -3.67 -22.76 13.22
N LYS A 271 -3.82 -23.09 11.93
CA LYS A 271 -3.46 -24.41 11.38
C LYS A 271 -1.98 -24.74 11.58
N GLN A 272 -1.10 -23.74 11.45
CA GLN A 272 0.35 -23.89 11.66
C GLN A 272 0.77 -23.82 13.15
N HIS A 273 -0.17 -23.95 14.09
CA HIS A 273 0.05 -23.86 15.54
C HIS A 273 0.63 -22.52 16.05
N THR A 274 0.64 -21.46 15.23
CA THR A 274 1.13 -20.11 15.60
C THR A 274 0.03 -19.23 16.19
N THR A 275 -0.70 -19.75 17.18
CA THR A 275 -1.88 -19.09 17.75
C THR A 275 -1.57 -17.74 18.40
N ILE A 276 -0.42 -17.60 19.07
CA ILE A 276 0.01 -16.33 19.70
C ILE A 276 0.23 -15.23 18.65
N ILE A 277 0.81 -15.58 17.51
CA ILE A 277 1.02 -14.62 16.42
C ILE A 277 -0.33 -14.20 15.84
N ALA A 278 -1.24 -15.16 15.64
CA ALA A 278 -2.59 -14.89 15.16
C ALA A 278 -3.36 -13.94 16.10
N THR A 279 -3.28 -14.13 17.43
CA THR A 279 -3.97 -13.25 18.38
C THR A 279 -3.39 -11.84 18.39
N VAL A 280 -2.06 -11.68 18.38
CA VAL A 280 -1.41 -10.36 18.30
C VAL A 280 -1.81 -9.64 17.00
N MET A 281 -1.81 -10.34 15.88
CA MET A 281 -2.25 -9.78 14.59
C MET A 281 -3.71 -9.35 14.65
N ALA A 282 -4.62 -10.18 15.21
CA ALA A 282 -6.02 -9.82 15.37
C ALA A 282 -6.20 -8.54 16.22
N PHE A 283 -5.49 -8.39 17.33
CA PHE A 283 -5.53 -7.16 18.14
C PHE A 283 -4.97 -5.95 17.39
N SER A 284 -3.91 -6.12 16.59
CA SER A 284 -3.38 -5.03 15.77
C SER A 284 -4.39 -4.51 14.73
N ALA A 285 -5.25 -5.39 14.18
CA ALA A 285 -6.30 -4.97 13.27
C ALA A 285 -7.34 -4.08 13.95
N LEU A 286 -7.66 -4.30 15.23
CA LEU A 286 -8.58 -3.46 15.98
C LEU A 286 -8.06 -2.03 16.15
N LEU A 287 -6.74 -1.85 16.30
CA LEU A 287 -6.11 -0.51 16.31
C LEU A 287 -6.34 0.20 14.96
N SER A 288 -6.16 -0.53 13.85
CA SER A 288 -6.39 0.05 12.52
C SER A 288 -7.86 0.43 12.30
N LEU A 289 -8.77 -0.42 12.78
CA LEU A 289 -10.20 -0.23 12.68
C LEU A 289 -10.67 1.05 13.37
N PHE A 290 -10.08 1.43 14.51
CA PHE A 290 -10.45 2.66 15.21
C PHE A 290 -10.28 3.92 14.34
N PHE A 291 -9.14 4.10 13.67
CA PHE A 291 -8.95 5.31 12.88
C PHE A 291 -9.81 5.33 11.60
N TYR A 292 -10.18 4.16 11.07
CA TYR A 292 -11.15 4.06 9.97
C TYR A 292 -12.57 4.39 10.41
N LEU A 293 -12.99 3.94 11.60
CA LEU A 293 -14.28 4.33 12.19
C LEU A 293 -14.33 5.82 12.49
N ARG A 294 -13.23 6.40 12.96
CA ARG A 294 -13.13 7.86 13.11
C ARG A 294 -13.31 8.59 11.78
N LEU A 295 -12.73 8.07 10.70
CA LEU A 295 -12.89 8.63 9.35
C LEU A 295 -14.33 8.54 8.86
N SER A 296 -14.99 7.38 9.02
CA SER A 296 -16.39 7.22 8.62
C SER A 296 -17.32 8.10 9.46
N TYR A 297 -17.04 8.25 10.75
CA TYR A 297 -17.79 9.11 11.65
C TYR A 297 -17.77 10.57 11.21
N MET A 298 -16.58 11.10 10.91
CA MET A 298 -16.40 12.49 10.49
C MET A 298 -16.96 12.76 9.10
N LEU A 299 -16.94 11.77 8.21
CA LEU A 299 -17.35 11.94 6.83
C LEU A 299 -18.88 11.96 6.67
N SER A 300 -19.60 11.04 7.33
CA SER A 300 -20.99 10.75 6.99
C SER A 300 -21.93 10.55 8.18
N LEU A 301 -21.46 9.97 9.29
CA LEU A 301 -22.34 9.69 10.43
C LEU A 301 -22.67 10.96 11.22
N THR A 302 -21.77 11.94 11.19
CA THR A 302 -22.00 13.27 11.75
C THR A 302 -21.79 14.36 10.72
N GLN A 303 -22.52 15.44 10.88
CA GLN A 303 -22.40 16.61 10.04
C GLN A 303 -21.72 17.74 10.82
N ALA A 304 -20.53 18.13 10.38
CA ALA A 304 -19.84 19.30 10.92
C ALA A 304 -20.51 20.60 10.44
N PRO A 305 -20.39 21.71 11.20
CA PRO A 305 -20.95 22.99 10.79
C PRO A 305 -20.28 23.47 9.48
N ASN A 306 -21.10 23.82 8.50
CA ASN A 306 -20.63 24.39 7.24
C ASN A 306 -20.21 25.85 7.41
N THR A 307 -19.23 26.28 6.62
CA THR A 307 -18.82 27.69 6.54
C THR A 307 -19.80 28.50 5.72
N VAL A 308 -20.13 29.72 6.17
CA VAL A 308 -21.06 30.65 5.49
C VAL A 308 -20.63 30.96 4.05
N ASN A 309 -19.32 30.95 3.75
CA ASN A 309 -18.77 31.26 2.43
C ASN A 309 -18.79 30.07 1.43
N SER A 310 -19.57 29.02 1.65
CA SER A 310 -19.66 27.90 0.71
C SER A 310 -20.50 28.29 -0.52
N LEU A 311 -19.89 28.32 -1.70
CA LEU A 311 -20.61 28.43 -2.97
C LEU A 311 -21.59 27.25 -3.13
N PRO A 312 -22.79 27.47 -3.72
CA PRO A 312 -23.76 26.40 -3.95
C PRO A 312 -23.20 25.41 -4.97
N THR A 313 -22.76 24.24 -4.49
CA THR A 313 -22.20 23.18 -5.34
C THR A 313 -23.24 22.48 -6.20
N TRP A 314 -24.54 22.70 -5.94
CA TRP A 314 -25.65 22.06 -6.66
C TRP A 314 -25.74 22.49 -8.13
N TYR A 315 -25.20 23.66 -8.48
CA TYR A 315 -25.21 24.15 -9.86
C TYR A 315 -24.11 23.55 -10.75
N HIS A 316 -23.10 22.88 -10.18
CA HIS A 316 -21.97 22.37 -10.94
C HIS A 316 -21.85 20.86 -10.78
N SER A 317 -22.23 20.12 -11.84
CA SER A 317 -21.97 18.69 -11.91
C SER A 317 -20.47 18.42 -12.07
N GLN A 318 -19.96 17.46 -11.30
CA GLN A 318 -18.58 17.01 -11.46
C GLN A 318 -18.43 16.30 -12.81
N LYS A 319 -17.51 16.79 -13.65
CA LYS A 319 -17.25 16.24 -15.01
C LYS A 319 -16.21 15.09 -15.03
N GLN A 320 -15.76 14.63 -13.87
CA GLN A 320 -14.72 13.59 -13.81
C GLN A 320 -15.33 12.19 -14.01
N PRO A 321 -14.67 11.29 -14.77
CA PRO A 321 -15.22 9.97 -15.10
C PRO A 321 -15.24 9.05 -13.87
N THR A 322 -16.45 8.66 -13.43
CA THR A 322 -16.66 7.89 -12.18
C THR A 322 -16.71 6.37 -12.38
N TRP A 323 -16.65 5.86 -13.61
CA TRP A 323 -16.83 4.42 -13.89
C TRP A 323 -15.82 3.54 -13.16
N LEU A 324 -14.53 3.90 -13.22
CA LEU A 324 -13.48 3.15 -12.54
C LEU A 324 -13.67 3.16 -11.02
N LEU A 325 -14.03 4.30 -10.44
CA LEU A 325 -14.36 4.40 -9.02
C LEU A 325 -15.54 3.49 -8.66
N ALA A 326 -16.63 3.52 -9.43
CA ALA A 326 -17.79 2.68 -9.18
C ALA A 326 -17.40 1.18 -9.18
N SER A 327 -16.68 0.71 -10.19
CA SER A 327 -16.23 -0.68 -10.27
C SER A 327 -15.36 -1.10 -9.07
N LEU A 328 -14.43 -0.22 -8.65
CA LEU A 328 -13.54 -0.48 -7.52
C LEU A 328 -14.30 -0.46 -6.18
N THR A 329 -15.27 0.43 -5.99
CA THR A 329 -16.09 0.48 -4.76
C THR A 329 -16.97 -0.76 -4.60
N VAL A 330 -17.55 -1.26 -5.70
CA VAL A 330 -18.37 -2.49 -5.69
C VAL A 330 -17.50 -3.70 -5.39
N THR A 331 -16.36 -3.84 -6.05
CA THR A 331 -15.41 -4.95 -5.79
C THR A 331 -14.80 -4.86 -4.39
N ALA A 332 -14.54 -3.66 -3.87
CA ALA A 332 -14.06 -3.47 -2.49
C ALA A 332 -15.10 -3.79 -1.41
N SER A 333 -16.39 -3.94 -1.74
CA SER A 333 -17.46 -4.16 -0.75
C SER A 333 -18.14 -5.52 -0.85
N MET A 334 -18.37 -6.06 -2.06
CA MET A 334 -19.32 -7.17 -2.29
C MET A 334 -18.73 -8.52 -2.75
N LEU A 335 -17.40 -8.72 -2.75
CA LEU A 335 -16.75 -9.99 -3.13
C LEU A 335 -16.74 -11.09 -2.05
N LEU A 336 -17.16 -10.83 -0.80
CA LEU A 336 -17.11 -11.84 0.28
C LEU A 336 -17.84 -13.17 -0.04
N PRO A 337 -19.03 -13.21 -0.68
CA PRO A 337 -19.66 -14.49 -1.04
C PRO A 337 -18.90 -15.28 -2.12
N LEU A 338 -18.00 -14.64 -2.88
CA LEU A 338 -17.16 -15.31 -3.89
C LEU A 338 -15.88 -15.91 -3.29
N THR A 339 -15.72 -15.87 -1.97
CA THR A 339 -14.61 -16.49 -1.22
C THR A 339 -14.25 -17.91 -1.66
N PRO A 340 -15.18 -18.88 -1.79
CA PRO A 340 -14.82 -20.25 -2.15
C PRO A 340 -14.25 -20.35 -3.56
N ASN A 341 -14.78 -19.58 -4.51
CA ASN A 341 -14.32 -19.57 -5.90
C ASN A 341 -12.93 -18.96 -6.05
N ILE A 342 -12.60 -17.98 -5.21
CA ILE A 342 -11.27 -17.34 -5.20
C ILE A 342 -10.22 -18.29 -4.60
N MET A 343 -10.63 -19.21 -3.73
CA MET A 343 -9.73 -20.17 -3.06
C MET A 343 -9.41 -21.42 -3.87
N SER A 344 -10.34 -21.83 -4.74
CA SER A 344 -10.19 -23.04 -5.56
C SER A 344 -9.12 -22.92 -6.65
N TRP A 345 -8.76 -21.68 -7.00
CA TRP A 345 -7.62 -21.29 -7.84
C TRP A 345 -6.47 -20.96 -6.95
#